data_AF-A0A9W5IVP7-F1
#
_entry.id   AF-A0A9W5IVP7-F1
#
_cell.length_a   1.000
_cell.length_b   1.000
_cell.length_c   1.000
_cell.angle_alpha   90.00
_cell.angle_beta   90.00
_cell.angle_gamma   90.00
#
_symmetry.space_group_name_H-M   'P 1'
#
loop_
_entity.id
_entity.type
_entity.pdbx_description
1 polymer ?
#
loop_
_entity_poly.entity_id
_entity_poly.type
_entity_poly.pdbx_seq_one_letter_code
_entity_poly.pdbx_strand_id
1 'polypeptide(L)'
;MKLKQIVKTGLPLLAACLLAACATKSKITADGTTDSPVFPKPYSLTFDKDRGTFPTYDELEQMRPGLTKDDIYKILGRPHYDEGMFGVREWDYLFHFHTPGVEADPANKSGVDGITTCQYKVVFDKHKFARSFYWNPVFPEDAACPPPAPKAEPQVIIREVEPTRSKIRQ
;
A
#
# COMPACT_ATOMS: atom_id res chain seq x y z
N MET A 1 -0.89 70.79 20.70
CA MET A 1 0.00 69.61 20.59
C MET A 1 -0.81 68.34 20.77
N LYS A 2 -0.36 67.26 20.13
CA LYS A 2 -1.16 66.16 19.57
C LYS A 2 -1.89 65.25 20.58
N LEU A 3 -3.07 64.82 20.14
CA LEU A 3 -3.93 63.75 20.66
C LEU A 3 -3.19 62.40 20.73
N LYS A 4 -3.26 61.68 21.86
CA LYS A 4 -2.89 60.25 21.92
C LYS A 4 -4.12 59.44 22.31
N GLN A 5 -4.72 58.84 21.28
CA GLN A 5 -5.76 57.83 21.39
C GLN A 5 -5.15 56.57 22.03
N ILE A 6 -5.65 56.19 23.21
CA ILE A 6 -5.41 54.85 23.76
C ILE A 6 -6.58 54.00 23.27
N VAL A 7 -6.46 53.49 22.04
CA VAL A 7 -7.40 52.54 21.45
C VAL A 7 -7.10 51.17 22.04
N LYS A 8 -8.02 50.71 22.88
CA LYS A 8 -8.48 49.33 23.09
C LYS A 8 -7.61 48.25 22.41
N THR A 9 -6.63 47.70 23.13
CA THR A 9 -5.98 46.44 22.77
C THR A 9 -6.91 45.28 23.16
N GLY A 10 -7.95 45.08 22.37
CA GLY A 10 -8.74 43.85 22.35
C GLY A 10 -8.45 43.10 21.06
N LEU A 11 -7.88 41.90 21.19
CA LEU A 11 -7.92 40.71 20.30
C LEU A 11 -7.94 40.97 18.76
N PRO A 12 -6.95 40.45 18.02
CA PRO A 12 -7.18 39.11 17.44
C PRO A 12 -5.91 38.25 17.41
N LEU A 13 -5.82 37.28 18.33
CA LEU A 13 -4.97 36.10 18.18
C LEU A 13 -5.87 34.95 17.67
N LEU A 14 -6.38 35.06 16.43
CA LEU A 14 -7.24 34.02 15.85
C LEU A 14 -7.16 33.97 14.32
N ALA A 15 -5.95 33.93 13.75
CA ALA A 15 -5.79 33.84 12.29
C ALA A 15 -4.61 32.95 11.83
N ALA A 16 -4.18 31.96 12.63
CA ALA A 16 -2.99 31.14 12.31
C ALA A 16 -3.24 29.63 12.15
N CYS A 17 -4.48 29.14 12.02
CA CYS A 17 -4.77 27.70 11.99
C CYS A 17 -5.44 27.17 10.70
N LEU A 18 -5.29 27.83 9.55
CA LEU A 18 -5.91 27.36 8.29
C LEU A 18 -4.92 26.82 7.25
N LEU A 19 -3.71 26.42 7.65
CA LEU A 19 -2.92 25.48 6.83
C LEU A 19 -3.52 24.08 7.01
N ALA A 20 -4.70 23.88 6.42
CA ALA A 20 -5.22 22.54 6.20
C ALA A 20 -4.21 21.83 5.28
N ALA A 21 -3.43 20.93 5.86
CA ALA A 21 -2.53 20.05 5.13
C ALA A 21 -3.38 19.28 4.10
N CYS A 22 -3.29 19.69 2.83
CA CYS A 22 -3.84 18.93 1.72
C CYS A 22 -3.04 17.63 1.62
N ALA A 23 -3.56 16.59 2.27
CA ALA A 23 -2.89 15.32 2.45
C ALA A 23 -3.00 14.38 1.23
N THR A 24 -3.57 14.86 0.13
CA THR A 24 -3.76 14.10 -1.12
C THR A 24 -2.80 14.66 -2.17
N LYS A 25 -1.84 13.83 -2.58
CA LYS A 25 -0.79 14.06 -3.59
C LYS A 25 -1.39 14.07 -5.00
N SER A 26 -2.33 13.17 -5.29
CA SER A 26 -3.00 13.09 -6.60
C SER A 26 -4.18 14.06 -6.72
N LYS A 27 -4.48 14.54 -7.93
CA LYS A 27 -5.74 15.25 -8.21
C LYS A 27 -6.87 14.24 -8.41
N ILE A 28 -7.74 14.10 -7.41
CA ILE A 28 -8.78 13.07 -7.39
C ILE A 28 -10.16 13.70 -7.61
N THR A 29 -10.90 13.22 -8.61
CA THR A 29 -12.29 13.63 -8.90
C THR A 29 -13.24 13.29 -7.74
N ALA A 30 -14.44 13.85 -7.68
CA ALA A 30 -15.40 13.53 -6.62
C ALA A 30 -15.77 12.03 -6.55
N ASP A 31 -15.80 11.37 -7.72
CA ASP A 31 -16.16 9.96 -7.88
C ASP A 31 -14.99 9.00 -7.61
N GLY A 32 -13.84 9.52 -7.18
CA GLY A 32 -12.71 8.69 -6.75
C GLY A 32 -11.91 8.13 -7.94
N THR A 33 -11.66 8.95 -8.95
CA THR A 33 -10.79 8.62 -10.08
C THR A 33 -9.68 9.66 -10.24
N THR A 34 -8.59 9.27 -10.89
CA THR A 34 -7.51 10.16 -11.34
C THR A 34 -6.91 9.63 -12.63
N ASP A 35 -6.58 10.54 -13.55
CA ASP A 35 -5.86 10.20 -14.79
C ASP A 35 -4.34 10.34 -14.61
N SER A 36 -3.89 10.81 -13.45
CA SER A 36 -2.48 11.05 -13.15
C SER A 36 -2.22 10.71 -11.68
N PRO A 37 -2.17 9.41 -11.33
CA PRO A 37 -1.83 8.98 -9.98
C PRO A 37 -0.40 9.42 -9.65
N VAL A 38 -0.22 10.10 -8.51
CA VAL A 38 1.09 10.52 -8.02
C VAL A 38 1.51 9.58 -6.90
N PHE A 39 2.57 8.82 -7.13
CA PHE A 39 3.12 7.92 -6.12
C PHE A 39 4.21 8.61 -5.29
N PRO A 40 4.28 8.33 -3.98
CA PRO A 40 5.40 8.76 -3.14
C PRO A 40 6.71 8.07 -3.55
N LYS A 41 7.85 8.50 -2.98
CA LYS A 41 9.12 7.81 -3.23
C LYS A 41 9.06 6.39 -2.62
N PRO A 42 9.40 5.32 -3.34
CA PRO A 42 9.14 3.94 -2.90
C PRO A 42 9.57 3.61 -1.47
N TYR A 43 10.78 4.00 -1.07
CA TYR A 43 11.36 3.68 0.24
C TYR A 43 11.23 4.81 1.27
N SER A 44 10.30 5.76 1.09
CA SER A 44 9.97 6.78 2.11
C SER A 44 8.76 6.36 2.94
N LEU A 45 8.79 5.14 3.47
CA LEU A 45 7.69 4.57 4.25
C LEU A 45 7.71 5.10 5.69
N THR A 46 6.56 5.01 6.37
CA THR A 46 6.42 5.27 7.81
C THR A 46 6.61 4.02 8.66
N PHE A 47 7.03 2.91 8.04
CA PHE A 47 7.24 1.62 8.69
C PHE A 47 8.67 1.51 9.22
N ASP A 48 8.89 0.58 10.15
CA ASP A 48 10.25 0.26 10.59
C ASP A 48 11.09 -0.26 9.41
N LYS A 49 12.35 0.17 9.37
CA LYS A 49 13.35 -0.18 8.34
C LYS A 49 12.98 0.16 6.89
N ASP A 50 12.08 1.11 6.65
CA ASP A 50 11.67 1.53 5.30
C ASP A 50 11.17 0.35 4.43
N ARG A 51 10.61 -0.71 5.04
CA ARG A 51 10.21 -1.92 4.32
C ARG A 51 8.70 -2.00 4.10
N GLY A 52 8.31 -2.41 2.90
CA GLY A 52 6.93 -2.78 2.57
C GLY A 52 6.52 -4.13 3.15
N THR A 53 5.37 -4.63 2.69
CA THR A 53 4.81 -5.92 3.11
C THR A 53 4.68 -6.88 1.94
N PHE A 54 4.37 -8.15 2.23
CA PHE A 54 4.13 -9.19 1.24
C PHE A 54 2.64 -9.55 1.27
N PRO A 55 1.79 -8.90 0.44
CA PRO A 55 0.39 -9.29 0.37
C PRO A 55 0.24 -10.65 -0.32
N THR A 56 -0.80 -11.37 0.03
CA THR A 56 -1.25 -12.55 -0.70
C THR A 56 -2.09 -12.15 -1.92
N TYR A 57 -2.15 -13.04 -2.92
CA TYR A 57 -3.01 -12.80 -4.08
C TYR A 57 -4.50 -12.77 -3.71
N ASP A 58 -4.91 -13.57 -2.73
CA ASP A 58 -6.29 -13.61 -2.23
C ASP A 58 -6.71 -12.29 -1.55
N GLU A 59 -5.79 -11.63 -0.83
CA GLU A 59 -6.01 -10.28 -0.29
C GLU A 59 -6.17 -9.26 -1.43
N LEU A 60 -5.33 -9.32 -2.46
CA LEU A 60 -5.42 -8.42 -3.61
C LEU A 60 -6.69 -8.65 -4.45
N GLU A 61 -7.16 -9.89 -4.56
CA GLU A 61 -8.39 -10.20 -5.29
C GLU A 61 -9.64 -9.61 -4.63
N GLN A 62 -9.62 -9.48 -3.31
CA GLN A 62 -10.69 -8.83 -2.54
C GLN A 62 -10.74 -7.31 -2.75
N MET A 63 -9.65 -6.68 -3.24
CA MET A 63 -9.58 -5.24 -3.46
C MET A 63 -10.45 -4.80 -4.65
N ARG A 64 -11.73 -4.52 -4.37
CA ARG A 64 -12.74 -4.14 -5.36
C ARG A 64 -13.36 -2.77 -5.05
N PRO A 65 -13.95 -2.08 -6.05
CA PRO A 65 -14.66 -0.84 -5.79
C PRO A 65 -15.80 -1.04 -4.79
N GLY A 66 -16.01 -0.07 -3.91
CA GLY A 66 -17.06 -0.08 -2.88
C GLY A 66 -16.58 -0.47 -1.49
N LEU A 67 -15.34 -0.94 -1.33
CA LEU A 67 -14.77 -1.21 0.00
C LEU A 67 -14.65 0.06 0.84
N THR A 68 -14.90 -0.08 2.14
CA THR A 68 -14.62 0.98 3.11
C THR A 68 -13.13 0.99 3.47
N LYS A 69 -12.71 2.07 4.13
CA LYS A 69 -11.37 2.17 4.72
C LYS A 69 -11.10 1.07 5.73
N ASP A 70 -12.09 0.66 6.52
CA ASP A 70 -11.94 -0.38 7.54
C ASP A 70 -11.81 -1.78 6.92
N ASP A 71 -12.53 -2.05 5.84
CA ASP A 71 -12.36 -3.29 5.08
C ASP A 71 -10.92 -3.39 4.55
N ILE A 72 -10.40 -2.30 3.98
CA ILE A 72 -9.04 -2.27 3.46
C ILE A 72 -8.01 -2.40 4.58
N TYR A 73 -8.24 -1.77 5.74
CA TYR A 73 -7.41 -1.99 6.93
C TYR A 73 -7.37 -3.46 7.33
N LYS A 74 -8.49 -4.17 7.23
CA LYS A 74 -8.54 -5.60 7.54
C LYS A 74 -7.83 -6.46 6.50
N ILE A 75 -7.91 -6.09 5.22
CA ILE A 75 -7.34 -6.86 4.09
C ILE A 75 -5.84 -6.61 3.93
N LEU A 76 -5.42 -5.34 3.87
CA LEU A 76 -4.04 -4.93 3.55
C LEU A 76 -3.30 -4.29 4.72
N GLY A 77 -3.99 -4.02 5.83
CA GLY A 77 -3.43 -3.26 6.93
C GLY A 77 -3.41 -1.75 6.67
N ARG A 78 -2.63 -1.05 7.50
CA ARG A 78 -2.47 0.40 7.43
C ARG A 78 -1.74 0.83 6.14
N PRO A 79 -2.03 2.02 5.59
CA PRO A 79 -1.21 2.57 4.50
C PRO A 79 0.25 2.70 4.94
N HIS A 80 1.18 2.54 3.99
CA HIS A 80 2.61 2.49 4.32
C HIS A 80 3.28 3.87 4.36
N TYR A 81 2.70 4.88 3.71
CA TYR A 81 3.25 6.22 3.61
C TYR A 81 2.54 7.22 4.51
N ASP A 82 3.09 8.44 4.60
CA ASP A 82 2.40 9.57 5.19
C ASP A 82 1.32 10.07 4.24
N GLU A 83 0.07 9.74 4.56
CA GLU A 83 -1.13 10.16 3.83
C GLU A 83 -1.82 11.34 4.52
N GLY A 84 -1.20 11.91 5.56
CA GLY A 84 -1.72 12.95 6.44
C GLY A 84 -2.98 12.57 7.24
N MET A 85 -3.53 13.58 7.94
CA MET A 85 -4.52 13.35 9.00
C MET A 85 -5.96 13.68 8.60
N PHE A 86 -6.17 14.61 7.67
CA PHE A 86 -7.50 15.14 7.36
C PHE A 86 -7.84 14.99 5.88
N GLY A 87 -9.08 14.60 5.61
CA GLY A 87 -9.60 14.59 4.25
C GLY A 87 -9.01 13.53 3.31
N VAL A 88 -8.11 12.65 3.78
CA VAL A 88 -7.37 11.66 2.98
C VAL A 88 -8.25 10.91 1.98
N ARG A 89 -7.87 10.98 0.70
CA ARG A 89 -8.59 10.38 -0.44
C ARG A 89 -7.77 9.37 -1.23
N GLU A 90 -6.56 9.09 -0.80
CA GLU A 90 -5.74 8.02 -1.36
C GLU A 90 -4.93 7.36 -0.25
N TRP A 91 -4.58 6.10 -0.44
CA TRP A 91 -3.67 5.34 0.39
C TRP A 91 -2.66 4.65 -0.50
N ASP A 92 -1.39 4.78 -0.17
CA ASP A 92 -0.29 4.16 -0.88
C ASP A 92 0.31 3.01 -0.05
N TYR A 93 0.73 1.97 -0.76
CA TYR A 93 1.38 0.79 -0.23
C TYR A 93 2.64 0.48 -1.03
N LEU A 94 3.63 -0.11 -0.37
CA LEU A 94 4.78 -0.74 -1.00
C LEU A 94 4.68 -2.23 -0.75
N PHE A 95 4.55 -3.00 -1.82
CA PHE A 95 4.38 -4.44 -1.78
C PHE A 95 5.55 -5.16 -2.43
N HIS A 96 5.85 -6.33 -1.87
CA HIS A 96 6.89 -7.23 -2.32
C HIS A 96 6.24 -8.57 -2.71
N PHE A 97 6.68 -9.14 -3.82
CA PHE A 97 6.20 -10.44 -4.31
C PHE A 97 7.40 -11.35 -4.57
N HIS A 98 7.32 -12.59 -4.11
CA HIS A 98 8.34 -13.58 -4.42
C HIS A 98 8.32 -13.90 -5.92
N THR A 99 9.43 -13.60 -6.59
CA THR A 99 9.63 -13.76 -8.03
C THR A 99 11.04 -14.29 -8.26
N PRO A 100 11.24 -15.63 -8.22
CA PRO A 100 12.55 -16.24 -8.43
C PRO A 100 13.21 -15.78 -9.72
N GLY A 101 14.51 -15.49 -9.67
CA GLY A 101 15.29 -15.01 -10.81
C GLY A 101 15.34 -13.49 -10.98
N VAL A 102 14.58 -12.72 -10.20
CA VAL A 102 14.76 -11.27 -10.09
C VAL A 102 15.96 -10.98 -9.18
N GLU A 103 16.85 -10.07 -9.60
CA GLU A 103 18.00 -9.65 -8.80
C GLU A 103 17.58 -8.93 -7.51
N ALA A 104 18.52 -8.70 -6.59
CA ALA A 104 18.22 -7.93 -5.39
C ALA A 104 18.02 -6.44 -5.76
N ASP A 105 16.92 -5.85 -5.28
CA ASP A 105 16.67 -4.41 -5.46
C ASP A 105 17.76 -3.61 -4.72
N PRO A 106 18.58 -2.79 -5.43
CA PRO A 106 19.68 -2.05 -4.84
C PRO A 106 19.22 -0.96 -3.85
N ALA A 107 17.98 -0.49 -3.96
CA ALA A 107 17.39 0.48 -3.03
C ALA A 107 16.74 -0.19 -1.81
N ASN A 108 16.46 -1.50 -1.90
CA ASN A 108 15.87 -2.26 -0.81
C ASN A 108 16.94 -2.74 0.18
N LYS A 109 16.95 -2.15 1.38
CA LYS A 109 17.91 -2.47 2.44
C LYS A 109 17.74 -3.87 3.07
N SER A 110 16.71 -4.62 2.71
CA SER A 110 16.52 -5.98 3.22
C SER A 110 17.52 -6.99 2.67
N GLY A 111 18.12 -6.70 1.50
CA GLY A 111 19.06 -7.60 0.82
C GLY A 111 18.45 -8.92 0.35
N VAL A 112 17.12 -9.00 0.29
CA VAL A 112 16.42 -10.21 -0.18
C VAL A 112 16.33 -10.15 -1.71
N ASP A 113 16.81 -11.20 -2.36
CA ASP A 113 16.74 -11.42 -3.79
C ASP A 113 15.43 -12.11 -4.19
N GLY A 114 15.18 -12.23 -5.50
CA GLY A 114 14.00 -12.91 -6.02
C GLY A 114 12.70 -12.22 -5.60
N ILE A 115 12.68 -10.89 -5.57
CA ILE A 115 11.51 -10.10 -5.21
C ILE A 115 11.23 -9.04 -6.26
N THR A 116 9.98 -9.01 -6.74
CA THR A 116 9.43 -7.84 -7.44
C THR A 116 8.83 -6.88 -6.42
N THR A 117 9.18 -5.60 -6.50
CA THR A 117 8.62 -4.53 -5.67
C THR A 117 7.68 -3.66 -6.50
N CYS A 118 6.47 -3.47 -6.00
CA CYS A 118 5.44 -2.66 -6.62
C CYS A 118 4.85 -1.68 -5.61
N GLN A 119 4.53 -0.47 -6.05
CA GLN A 119 3.63 0.40 -5.33
C GLN A 119 2.18 0.13 -5.73
N TYR A 120 1.29 0.21 -4.76
CA TYR A 120 -0.14 0.07 -4.95
C TYR A 120 -0.87 1.25 -4.33
N LYS A 121 -1.73 1.90 -5.09
CA LYS A 121 -2.52 3.04 -4.65
C LYS A 121 -3.99 2.71 -4.69
N VAL A 122 -4.67 2.98 -3.58
CA VAL A 122 -6.13 2.96 -3.48
C VAL A 122 -6.64 4.39 -3.48
N VAL A 123 -7.59 4.71 -4.35
CA VAL A 123 -8.23 6.03 -4.41
C VAL A 123 -9.69 5.93 -3.97
N PHE A 124 -10.11 6.89 -3.16
CA PHE A 124 -11.42 6.96 -2.54
C PHE A 124 -12.28 8.09 -3.12
N ASP A 125 -13.59 7.87 -3.24
CA ASP A 125 -14.56 8.93 -3.54
C ASP A 125 -14.72 9.93 -2.38
N LYS A 126 -15.59 10.93 -2.58
CA LYS A 126 -15.92 11.91 -1.54
C LYS A 126 -16.55 11.29 -0.29
N HIS A 127 -17.16 10.11 -0.41
CA HIS A 127 -17.79 9.35 0.67
C HIS A 127 -16.87 8.32 1.32
N LYS A 128 -15.59 8.28 0.91
CA LYS A 128 -14.55 7.38 1.44
C LYS A 128 -14.74 5.90 1.09
N PHE A 129 -15.45 5.60 0.01
CA PHE A 129 -15.42 4.27 -0.61
C PHE A 129 -14.30 4.19 -1.62
N ALA A 130 -13.60 3.05 -1.66
CA ALA A 130 -12.58 2.78 -2.66
C ALA A 130 -13.22 2.68 -4.05
N ARG A 131 -12.55 3.22 -5.08
CA ARG A 131 -13.11 3.30 -6.43
C ARG A 131 -12.13 2.90 -7.52
N SER A 132 -10.92 3.42 -7.44
CA SER A 132 -9.87 3.13 -8.42
C SER A 132 -8.60 2.68 -7.71
N PHE A 133 -7.84 1.85 -8.43
CA PHE A 133 -6.66 1.17 -7.93
C PHE A 133 -5.58 1.27 -9.00
N TYR A 134 -4.36 1.60 -8.57
CA TYR A 134 -3.26 1.85 -9.48
C TYR A 134 -2.02 1.11 -9.01
N TRP A 135 -1.30 0.55 -9.98
CA TRP A 135 -0.01 -0.09 -9.76
C TRP A 135 1.10 0.77 -10.36
N ASN A 136 2.23 0.81 -9.67
CA ASN A 136 3.45 1.40 -10.19
C ASN A 136 4.62 0.43 -9.93
N PRO A 137 5.30 -0.06 -10.98
CA PRO A 137 6.50 -0.87 -10.80
C PRO A 137 7.62 -0.05 -10.16
N VAL A 138 8.28 -0.64 -9.17
CA VAL A 138 9.43 -0.03 -8.50
C VAL A 138 10.70 -0.76 -8.88
N PHE A 139 10.69 -2.09 -8.78
CA PHE A 139 11.83 -2.90 -9.12
C PHE A 139 11.41 -4.32 -9.50
N PRO A 140 11.83 -4.85 -10.66
CA PRO A 140 12.37 -4.11 -11.81
C PRO A 140 11.41 -3.01 -12.30
N GLU A 141 11.93 -1.94 -12.90
CA GLU A 141 11.12 -0.79 -13.34
C GLU A 141 10.10 -1.14 -14.44
N ASP A 142 10.35 -2.20 -15.20
CA ASP A 142 9.52 -2.72 -16.28
C ASP A 142 8.69 -3.95 -15.88
N ALA A 143 8.68 -4.30 -14.60
CA ALA A 143 7.95 -5.45 -14.11
C ALA A 143 6.42 -5.28 -14.23
N ALA A 144 5.73 -6.40 -14.44
CA ALA A 144 4.27 -6.44 -14.29
C ALA A 144 3.90 -6.38 -12.80
N CYS A 145 2.93 -5.53 -12.45
CA CYS A 145 2.45 -5.35 -11.09
C CYS A 145 0.93 -5.56 -10.97
N PRO A 146 0.46 -6.47 -10.07
CA PRO A 146 1.28 -7.46 -9.39
C PRO A 146 1.84 -8.47 -10.42
N PRO A 147 2.98 -9.12 -10.14
CA PRO A 147 3.45 -10.19 -11.01
C PRO A 147 2.43 -11.33 -11.08
N PRO A 148 2.49 -12.20 -12.10
CA PRO A 148 1.60 -13.35 -12.17
C PRO A 148 1.72 -14.23 -10.92
N ALA A 149 0.58 -14.67 -10.39
CA ALA A 149 0.56 -15.58 -9.25
C ALA A 149 1.35 -16.87 -9.57
N PRO A 150 2.18 -17.36 -8.65
CA PRO A 150 2.85 -18.65 -8.81
C PRO A 150 1.79 -19.71 -9.07
N LYS A 151 1.90 -20.40 -10.20
CA LYS A 151 0.99 -21.49 -10.55
C LYS A 151 1.24 -22.61 -9.54
N ALA A 152 0.26 -22.93 -8.70
CA ALA A 152 0.37 -24.05 -7.77
C ALA A 152 0.54 -25.33 -8.59
N GLU A 153 1.77 -25.86 -8.65
CA GLU A 153 1.99 -27.19 -9.18
C GLU A 153 1.44 -28.20 -8.16
N PRO A 154 0.52 -29.09 -8.55
CA PRO A 154 -0.02 -30.07 -7.63
C PRO A 154 1.13 -30.96 -7.13
N GLN A 155 1.41 -30.91 -5.84
CA GLN A 155 2.40 -31.79 -5.23
C GLN A 155 1.90 -33.23 -5.33
N VAL A 156 2.53 -34.03 -6.20
CA VAL A 156 2.26 -35.46 -6.30
C VAL A 156 2.78 -36.13 -5.04
N ILE A 157 1.89 -36.38 -4.07
CA ILE A 157 2.22 -37.19 -2.90
C ILE A 157 2.33 -38.63 -3.36
N ILE A 158 3.54 -39.06 -3.70
CA ILE A 158 3.84 -40.47 -3.91
C ILE A 158 3.74 -41.13 -2.54
N ARG A 159 2.59 -41.76 -2.25
CA ARG A 159 2.48 -42.67 -1.10
C ARG A 159 3.33 -43.89 -1.42
N GLU A 160 4.54 -43.95 -0.87
CA GLU A 160 5.33 -45.17 -0.88
C GLU A 160 4.57 -46.22 -0.06
N VAL A 161 3.98 -47.20 -0.75
CA VAL A 161 3.29 -48.33 -0.10
C VAL A 161 4.38 -49.28 0.37
N GLU A 162 4.77 -49.17 1.64
CA GLU A 162 5.70 -50.10 2.25
C GLU A 162 5.02 -51.49 2.35
N PRO A 163 5.55 -52.55 1.69
CA PRO A 163 4.90 -53.85 1.70
C PRO A 163 5.09 -54.51 3.06
N THR A 164 3.99 -54.66 3.81
CA THR A 164 3.99 -55.39 5.09
C THR A 164 4.42 -56.84 4.86
N ARG A 165 5.62 -57.20 5.33
CA ARG A 165 6.13 -58.58 5.28
C ARG A 165 5.29 -59.49 6.17
N SER A 166 4.35 -60.21 5.58
CA SER A 166 3.58 -61.25 6.27
C SER A 166 4.53 -62.35 6.76
N LYS A 167 4.68 -62.47 8.08
CA LYS A 167 5.39 -63.60 8.70
C LYS A 167 4.42 -64.79 8.76
N ILE A 168 4.56 -65.73 7.84
CA ILE A 168 3.92 -67.04 7.92
C ILE A 168 4.66 -67.84 9.00
N ARG A 169 3.99 -68.14 10.12
CA ARG A 169 4.46 -69.12 11.12
C ARG A 169 4.23 -70.52 10.54
N GLN A 170 5.31 -71.29 10.40
CA GLN A 170 5.28 -72.74 10.21
C GLN A 170 5.09 -73.44 11.56
#